data_AF-A0A1Q9HHU6-F1
#
_entry.id   AF-A0A1Q9HHU6-F1
#
_cell.length_a   1.000
_cell.length_b   1.000
_cell.length_c   1.000
_cell.angle_alpha   90.00
_cell.angle_beta   90.00
_cell.angle_gamma   90.00
#
_symmetry.space_group_name_H-M   'P 1'
#
loop_
_entity.id
_entity.type
_entity.pdbx_description
1 polymer ?
#
loop_
_entity_poly.entity_id
_entity_poly.type
_entity_poly.pdbx_seq_one_letter_code
_entity_poly.pdbx_strand_id
1 'polypeptide(L)'
;MGNIDKMVMLPSQGQLGFDYGCGLVSLAYVFFLLGHIRIDELKATIAKLVSANGNEEKTHIDDLIKASQSISIKGSINIEAINNPFRYKRTTIPMGKFLLVPVWYYKVRHWIVVYQDQESLWVIDPWKDNHTWYERFSMAKFYSFYKSSTANFYRHALLIESV
;
A
#
# COMPACT_ATOMS: atom_id res chain seq x y z
N MET A 1 21.49 3.22 -7.04
CA MET A 1 20.85 3.81 -5.83
C MET A 1 20.24 5.13 -6.27
N GLY A 2 18.92 5.20 -6.52
CA GLY A 2 18.31 6.38 -7.13
C GLY A 2 16.88 6.62 -6.67
N ASN A 3 16.58 7.88 -6.37
CA ASN A 3 15.26 8.54 -6.36
C ASN A 3 14.32 8.51 -5.13
N ILE A 4 14.55 7.73 -4.07
CA ILE A 4 13.61 7.77 -2.92
C ILE A 4 13.76 9.07 -2.07
N ASP A 5 14.94 9.71 -2.06
CA ASP A 5 15.16 11.02 -1.43
C ASP A 5 14.43 12.19 -2.14
N LYS A 6 13.85 11.94 -3.32
CA LYS A 6 12.95 12.86 -4.03
C LYS A 6 11.54 12.27 -4.15
N MET A 7 11.06 11.60 -3.10
CA MET A 7 9.70 11.05 -3.06
C MET A 7 8.70 12.14 -3.47
N VAL A 8 8.15 11.97 -4.67
CA VAL A 8 7.12 12.83 -5.23
C VAL A 8 5.94 12.81 -4.27
N MET A 9 5.47 14.00 -3.89
CA MET A 9 4.30 14.18 -3.05
C MET A 9 3.10 13.43 -3.64
N LEU A 10 2.68 12.34 -2.99
CA LEU A 10 1.50 11.59 -3.38
C LEU A 10 0.25 12.31 -2.86
N PRO A 11 -0.73 12.66 -3.71
CA PRO A 11 -1.96 13.29 -3.23
C PRO A 11 -2.76 12.28 -2.41
N SER A 12 -3.34 12.69 -1.29
CA SER A 12 -4.25 11.84 -0.51
C SER A 12 -5.44 11.36 -1.36
N GLN A 13 -6.09 10.28 -0.96
CA GLN A 13 -7.28 9.77 -1.63
C GLN A 13 -8.37 10.85 -1.74
N GLY A 14 -8.54 11.68 -0.72
CA GLY A 14 -9.53 12.76 -0.71
C GLY A 14 -9.19 13.83 -1.74
N GLN A 15 -7.91 14.19 -1.88
CA GLN A 15 -7.45 15.12 -2.93
C GLN A 15 -7.61 14.53 -4.34
N LEU A 16 -7.56 13.21 -4.48
CA LEU A 16 -7.84 12.51 -5.73
C LEU A 16 -9.35 12.42 -6.02
N GLY A 17 -10.21 12.68 -5.03
CA GLY A 17 -11.66 12.60 -5.12
C GLY A 17 -12.24 11.21 -4.87
N PHE A 18 -11.55 10.39 -4.06
CA PHE A 18 -12.01 9.06 -3.64
C PHE A 18 -12.28 9.03 -2.14
N ASP A 19 -13.54 8.81 -1.77
CA ASP A 19 -13.97 8.69 -0.36
C ASP A 19 -13.75 7.27 0.20
N TYR A 20 -13.72 6.27 -0.69
CA TYR A 20 -13.52 4.86 -0.37
C TYR A 20 -12.40 4.22 -1.22
N GLY A 21 -12.17 2.92 -1.05
CA GLY A 21 -11.19 2.18 -1.86
C GLY A 21 -9.73 2.44 -1.47
N CYS A 22 -9.43 2.70 -0.20
CA CYS A 22 -8.06 2.94 0.28
C CYS A 22 -7.06 1.84 -0.09
N GLY A 23 -7.53 0.58 -0.22
CA GLY A 23 -6.72 -0.52 -0.74
C GLY A 23 -6.32 -0.34 -2.20
N LEU A 24 -7.25 0.08 -3.06
CA LEU A 24 -7.01 0.32 -4.49
C LEU A 24 -6.15 1.57 -4.72
N VAL A 25 -6.36 2.61 -3.91
CA VAL A 25 -5.49 3.80 -3.91
C VAL A 25 -4.06 3.43 -3.52
N SER A 26 -3.91 2.68 -2.43
CA SER A 26 -2.60 2.19 -1.97
C SER A 26 -1.92 1.31 -3.01
N LEU A 27 -2.68 0.44 -3.69
CA LEU A 27 -2.18 -0.39 -4.77
C LEU A 27 -1.67 0.46 -5.95
N ALA A 28 -2.41 1.50 -6.34
CA ALA A 28 -1.98 2.42 -7.39
C ALA A 28 -0.72 3.22 -7.00
N TYR A 29 -0.58 3.62 -5.73
CA TYR A 29 0.65 4.23 -5.24
C TYR A 29 1.85 3.29 -5.38
N VAL A 30 1.70 2.00 -5.06
CA VAL A 30 2.78 1.03 -5.25
C VAL A 30 3.19 0.96 -6.73
N PHE A 31 2.23 0.94 -7.66
CA PHE A 31 2.55 0.93 -9.09
C PHE A 31 3.27 2.19 -9.55
N PHE A 32 2.88 3.36 -9.03
CA PHE A 32 3.59 4.61 -9.26
C PHE A 32 5.03 4.56 -8.71
N LEU A 33 5.20 4.09 -7.46
CA LEU A 33 6.51 4.01 -6.80
C LEU A 33 7.46 3.00 -7.48
N LEU A 34 6.91 1.96 -8.09
CA LEU A 34 7.63 1.01 -8.93
C LEU A 34 7.88 1.51 -10.36
N GLY A 35 7.38 2.70 -10.72
CA GLY A 35 7.62 3.35 -12.02
C GLY A 35 6.72 2.86 -13.16
N HIS A 36 5.65 2.12 -12.87
CA HIS A 36 4.74 1.58 -13.90
C HIS A 36 3.62 2.55 -14.29
N ILE A 37 3.45 3.62 -13.53
CA ILE A 37 2.38 4.61 -13.73
C ILE A 37 2.97 6.00 -13.49
N ARG A 38 2.58 6.97 -14.31
CA ARG A 38 2.97 8.37 -14.12
C ARG A 38 2.04 9.08 -13.14
N ILE A 39 2.52 10.13 -12.46
CA ILE A 39 1.72 10.82 -11.42
C ILE A 39 0.41 11.42 -11.98
N ASP A 40 0.43 11.90 -13.22
CA ASP A 40 -0.72 12.44 -13.95
C ASP A 40 -1.75 11.35 -14.31
N GLU A 41 -1.34 10.07 -14.35
CA GLU A 41 -2.19 8.93 -14.65
C GLU A 41 -2.77 8.26 -13.39
N LEU A 42 -2.35 8.69 -12.20
CA LEU A 42 -2.68 8.03 -10.95
C LEU A 42 -4.20 7.99 -10.70
N LYS A 43 -4.87 9.13 -10.85
CA LYS A 43 -6.34 9.23 -10.68
C LYS A 43 -7.10 8.32 -11.66
N ALA A 44 -6.70 8.33 -12.93
CA ALA A 44 -7.33 7.51 -13.95
C ALA A 44 -7.11 6.01 -13.70
N THR A 45 -5.93 5.63 -13.20
CA THR A 45 -5.63 4.25 -12.81
C THR A 45 -6.50 3.81 -11.64
N ILE A 46 -6.64 4.62 -10.59
CA ILE A 46 -7.48 4.30 -9.44
C ILE A 46 -8.93 4.11 -9.89
N ALA A 47 -9.45 4.96 -10.77
CA ALA A 47 -10.80 4.79 -11.31
C ALA A 47 -10.98 3.46 -12.05
N LYS A 48 -9.98 3.02 -12.84
CA LYS A 48 -10.01 1.70 -13.49
C LYS A 48 -10.00 0.55 -12.48
N LEU A 49 -9.18 0.65 -11.44
CA LEU A 49 -9.10 -0.32 -10.34
C LEU A 49 -10.43 -0.43 -9.60
N VAL A 50 -11.07 0.70 -9.28
CA VAL A 50 -12.38 0.75 -8.62
C VAL A 50 -13.45 0.12 -9.49
N SER A 51 -13.50 0.49 -10.77
CA SER A 51 -14.44 -0.09 -11.75
C SER A 51 -14.25 -1.61 -11.89
N ALA A 52 -13.00 -2.09 -11.93
CA ALA A 52 -12.69 -3.52 -12.01
C ALA A 52 -13.04 -4.30 -10.74
N ASN A 53 -12.99 -3.65 -9.58
CA ASN A 53 -13.37 -4.26 -8.31
C ASN A 53 -14.88 -4.52 -8.23
N GLY A 54 -15.69 -3.60 -8.75
CA GLY A 54 -17.15 -3.69 -8.68
C GLY A 54 -17.75 -3.45 -7.28
N ASN A 55 -16.92 -3.12 -6.29
CA ASN A 55 -17.33 -2.73 -4.94
C ASN A 55 -16.43 -1.58 -4.44
N GLU A 56 -16.99 -0.39 -4.27
CA GLU A 56 -16.20 0.79 -3.92
C GLU A 56 -15.90 0.87 -2.41
N GLU A 57 -16.76 0.28 -1.57
CA GLU A 57 -16.72 0.45 -0.11
C GLU A 57 -15.78 -0.51 0.61
N LYS A 58 -15.61 -1.73 0.06
CA LYS A 58 -14.80 -2.79 0.69
C LYS A 58 -13.90 -3.43 -0.33
N THR A 59 -12.60 -3.43 -0.04
CA THR A 59 -11.60 -4.12 -0.85
C THR A 59 -10.96 -5.23 -0.02
N HIS A 60 -11.22 -6.48 -0.40
CA HIS A 60 -10.56 -7.65 0.13
C HIS A 60 -9.21 -7.88 -0.56
N ILE A 61 -8.42 -8.86 -0.08
CA ILE A 61 -7.12 -9.15 -0.69
C ILE A 61 -7.28 -9.72 -2.11
N ASP A 62 -8.26 -10.59 -2.32
CA ASP A 62 -8.54 -11.20 -3.63
C ASP A 62 -9.02 -10.17 -4.65
N ASP A 63 -9.77 -9.18 -4.17
CA ASP A 63 -10.22 -8.01 -4.94
C ASP A 63 -9.03 -7.18 -5.44
N LEU A 64 -8.04 -6.92 -4.57
CA LEU A 64 -6.82 -6.20 -4.94
C LEU A 64 -6.01 -6.99 -5.98
N ILE A 65 -5.88 -8.30 -5.81
CA ILE A 65 -5.19 -9.16 -6.77
C ILE A 65 -5.93 -9.14 -8.11
N LYS A 66 -7.26 -9.33 -8.11
CA LYS A 66 -8.07 -9.30 -9.33
C LYS A 66 -8.00 -7.94 -10.04
N ALA A 67 -8.11 -6.84 -9.29
CA ALA A 67 -8.03 -5.49 -9.85
C ALA A 67 -6.62 -5.18 -10.40
N SER A 68 -5.55 -5.68 -9.76
CA SER A 68 -4.19 -5.54 -10.30
C SER A 68 -4.01 -6.19 -11.68
N GLN A 69 -4.77 -7.26 -11.96
CA GLN A 69 -4.70 -7.98 -13.23
C GLN A 69 -5.44 -7.26 -14.37
N SER A 70 -6.31 -6.29 -14.06
CA SER A 70 -7.11 -5.57 -15.07
C SER A 70 -6.42 -4.35 -15.66
N ILE A 71 -5.19 -4.05 -15.23
CA ILE A 71 -4.40 -2.91 -15.70
C ILE A 71 -3.29 -3.41 -16.62
N SER A 72 -2.92 -2.60 -17.61
CA SER A 72 -1.89 -2.91 -18.63
C SER A 72 -0.45 -2.94 -18.09
N ILE A 73 -0.26 -3.39 -16.87
CA ILE A 73 1.04 -3.62 -16.20
C ILE A 73 1.23 -5.12 -15.90
N LYS A 74 0.29 -5.96 -16.35
CA LYS A 74 0.29 -7.41 -16.17
C LYS A 74 1.54 -8.02 -16.84
N GLY A 75 2.33 -8.73 -16.05
CA GLY A 75 3.61 -9.32 -16.48
C GLY A 75 4.84 -8.49 -16.10
N SER A 76 4.66 -7.24 -15.67
CA SER A 76 5.74 -6.35 -15.19
C SER A 76 5.78 -6.22 -13.67
N ILE A 77 4.79 -6.79 -12.97
CA ILE A 77 4.66 -6.75 -11.51
C ILE A 77 4.33 -8.16 -11.00
N ASN A 78 5.04 -8.58 -9.96
CA ASN A 78 4.73 -9.74 -9.17
C ASN A 78 3.96 -9.34 -7.90
N ILE A 79 2.87 -10.02 -7.60
CA ILE A 79 2.03 -9.79 -6.42
C ILE A 79 1.81 -11.13 -5.72
N GLU A 80 2.30 -11.23 -4.48
CA GLU A 80 2.19 -12.43 -3.64
C GLU A 80 1.39 -12.12 -2.38
N ALA A 81 0.39 -12.95 -2.06
CA ALA A 81 -0.27 -12.90 -0.77
C ALA A 81 0.59 -13.59 0.29
N ILE A 82 1.02 -12.86 1.32
CA ILE A 82 1.88 -13.37 2.39
C ILE A 82 1.15 -13.42 3.74
N ASN A 83 1.52 -14.41 4.55
CA ASN A 83 0.94 -14.67 5.86
C ASN A 83 1.80 -14.12 7.01
N ASN A 84 1.17 -13.36 7.89
CA ASN A 84 1.73 -12.69 9.04
C ASN A 84 3.03 -11.96 8.69
N PRO A 85 2.98 -10.91 7.83
CA PRO A 85 4.19 -10.21 7.39
C PRO A 85 5.06 -9.81 8.58
N PHE A 86 4.46 -9.28 9.64
CA PHE A 86 5.16 -8.88 10.86
C PHE A 86 5.01 -9.91 11.99
N ARG A 87 5.06 -11.22 11.71
CA ARG A 87 4.97 -12.27 12.77
C ARG A 87 6.09 -12.13 13.79
N TYR A 88 7.28 -11.73 13.33
CA TYR A 88 8.47 -11.58 14.16
C TYR A 88 8.87 -10.11 14.22
N LYS A 89 9.42 -9.67 15.36
CA LYS A 89 9.94 -8.30 15.54
C LYS A 89 11.04 -7.90 14.53
N ARG A 90 11.60 -8.88 13.80
CA ARG A 90 12.70 -8.72 12.84
C ARG A 90 12.28 -8.96 11.38
N THR A 91 11.00 -8.91 11.05
CA THR A 91 10.62 -8.99 9.63
C THR A 91 11.30 -7.87 8.87
N THR A 92 12.06 -8.25 7.84
CA THR A 92 12.64 -7.33 6.87
C THR A 92 11.85 -7.38 5.58
N ILE A 93 11.47 -6.22 5.04
CA ILE A 93 10.93 -6.12 3.68
C ILE A 93 12.15 -6.06 2.74
N PRO A 94 12.29 -6.98 1.78
CA PRO A 94 13.42 -6.92 0.85
C PRO A 94 13.45 -5.60 0.09
N MET A 95 14.65 -5.07 -0.17
CA MET A 95 14.81 -3.82 -0.93
C MET A 95 14.12 -3.91 -2.29
N GLY A 96 13.45 -2.81 -2.69
CA GLY A 96 12.70 -2.75 -3.95
C GLY A 96 11.31 -3.39 -3.90
N LYS A 97 10.91 -3.96 -2.76
CA LYS A 97 9.56 -4.50 -2.56
C LYS A 97 8.72 -3.62 -1.65
N PHE A 98 7.42 -3.66 -1.88
CA PHE A 98 6.41 -2.97 -1.10
C PHE A 98 5.48 -3.98 -0.44
N LEU A 99 5.05 -3.69 0.78
CA LEU A 99 3.97 -4.39 1.44
C LEU A 99 2.71 -3.53 1.42
N LEU A 100 1.63 -4.06 0.86
CA LEU A 100 0.30 -3.50 1.05
C LEU A 100 -0.39 -4.26 2.18
N VAL A 101 -0.65 -3.56 3.27
CA VAL A 101 -0.95 -4.15 4.57
C VAL A 101 -2.31 -3.65 5.08
N PRO A 102 -3.22 -4.55 5.49
CA PRO A 102 -4.45 -4.14 6.15
C PRO A 102 -4.17 -3.80 7.62
N VAL A 103 -4.74 -2.71 8.10
CA VAL A 103 -4.65 -2.24 9.49
C VAL A 103 -6.02 -1.81 10.01
N TRP A 104 -6.23 -1.92 11.32
CA TRP A 104 -7.37 -1.29 11.99
C TRP A 104 -7.01 0.13 12.40
N TYR A 105 -7.67 1.11 11.79
CA TYR A 105 -7.39 2.52 12.01
C TYR A 105 -8.70 3.26 12.34
N TYR A 106 -8.74 4.00 13.45
CA TYR A 106 -9.95 4.70 13.94
C TYR A 106 -11.26 3.89 13.87
N LYS A 107 -11.21 2.62 14.31
CA LYS A 107 -12.37 1.69 14.31
C LYS A 107 -12.86 1.24 12.92
N VAL A 108 -12.11 1.50 11.86
CA VAL A 108 -12.41 0.99 10.52
C VAL A 108 -11.26 0.14 9.97
N ARG A 109 -11.57 -0.65 8.93
CA ARG A 109 -10.56 -1.35 8.14
C ARG A 109 -9.89 -0.35 7.20
N HIS A 110 -8.58 -0.40 7.15
CA HIS A 110 -7.77 0.49 6.34
C HIS A 110 -6.62 -0.25 5.68
N TRP A 111 -6.09 0.30 4.61
CA TRP A 111 -4.93 -0.23 3.91
C TRP A 111 -3.84 0.82 3.85
N ILE A 112 -2.61 0.39 4.11
CA ILE A 112 -1.41 1.22 4.07
C ILE A 112 -0.33 0.54 3.23
N VAL A 113 0.52 1.35 2.59
CA VAL A 113 1.73 0.85 1.94
C VAL A 113 2.87 0.93 2.94
N VAL A 114 3.69 -0.10 3.03
CA VAL A 114 4.88 -0.16 3.86
C VAL A 114 6.06 -0.54 2.99
N TYR A 115 7.16 0.18 3.09
CA TYR A 115 8.44 -0.22 2.51
C TYR A 115 9.55 -0.03 3.52
N GLN A 116 10.66 -0.75 3.33
CA GLN A 116 11.83 -0.64 4.20
C GLN A 116 12.98 -0.02 3.42
N ASP A 117 13.62 0.96 4.05
CA ASP A 117 14.91 1.48 3.62
C ASP A 117 15.91 1.30 4.76
N GLN A 118 17.03 0.60 4.50
CA GLN A 118 18.09 0.23 5.45
C GLN A 118 17.57 -0.13 6.85
N GLU A 119 17.41 0.86 7.74
CA GLU A 119 17.03 0.69 9.14
C GLU A 119 15.61 1.19 9.49
N SER A 120 14.92 1.85 8.56
CA SER A 120 13.62 2.49 8.79
C SER A 120 12.51 1.88 7.96
N LEU A 121 11.32 1.80 8.56
CA LEU A 121 10.10 1.58 7.81
C LEU A 121 9.47 2.91 7.43
N TRP A 122 9.02 2.96 6.20
CA TRP A 122 8.23 4.03 5.65
C TRP A 122 6.82 3.54 5.44
N VAL A 123 5.85 4.33 5.86
CA VAL A 123 4.43 4.01 5.78
C VAL A 123 3.73 5.10 4.98
N ILE A 124 2.95 4.71 3.99
CA ILE A 124 2.13 5.61 3.19
C ILE A 124 0.67 5.30 3.49
N ASP A 125 -0.01 6.29 4.05
CA ASP A 125 -1.42 6.24 4.43
C ASP A 125 -2.23 7.05 3.40
N PRO A 126 -3.08 6.41 2.58
CA PRO A 126 -3.83 7.11 1.53
C PRO A 126 -4.85 8.11 2.09
N TRP A 127 -5.21 8.07 3.37
CA TRP A 127 -6.14 9.04 3.97
C TRP A 127 -5.52 10.39 4.29
N LYS A 128 -4.19 10.44 4.33
CA LYS A 128 -3.50 11.62 4.82
C LYS A 128 -2.80 12.31 3.69
N ASP A 129 -2.80 13.63 3.76
CA ASP A 129 -1.91 14.44 2.96
C ASP A 129 -0.46 14.32 3.48
N ASN A 130 0.48 14.63 2.60
CA ASN A 130 1.92 14.40 2.78
C ASN A 130 2.57 15.10 3.98
N HIS A 131 1.86 15.96 4.71
CA HIS A 131 2.43 16.63 5.87
C HIS A 131 2.44 15.76 7.13
N THR A 132 1.67 14.67 7.15
CA THR A 132 1.31 14.08 8.43
C THR A 132 1.98 12.72 8.70
N TRP A 133 2.34 11.89 7.71
CA TRP A 133 2.78 10.50 7.97
C TRP A 133 3.98 9.96 7.18
N TYR A 134 4.91 10.82 6.76
CA TYR A 134 6.31 10.38 6.59
C TYR A 134 7.00 10.17 7.94
N GLU A 135 6.38 9.44 8.87
CA GLU A 135 7.09 9.04 10.06
C GLU A 135 7.98 7.87 9.68
N ARG A 136 9.30 8.08 9.75
CA ARG A 136 10.25 6.97 9.87
C ARG A 136 9.88 6.23 11.15
N PHE A 137 9.23 5.08 11.00
CA PHE A 137 9.00 4.20 12.14
C PHE A 137 10.28 3.44 12.43
N SER A 138 10.68 3.45 13.71
CA SER A 138 11.48 2.33 14.17
C SER A 138 10.65 1.06 13.99
N MET A 139 11.29 -0.04 13.60
CA MET A 139 10.61 -1.30 13.39
C MET A 139 9.80 -1.74 14.63
N ALA A 140 10.29 -1.43 15.83
CA ALA A 140 9.58 -1.69 17.08
C ALA A 140 8.28 -0.86 17.24
N LYS A 141 8.29 0.42 16.86
CA LYS A 141 7.11 1.31 16.91
C LYS A 141 6.04 0.82 15.94
N PHE A 142 6.43 0.53 14.69
CA PHE A 142 5.49 0.01 13.69
C PHE A 142 4.94 -1.36 14.07
N TYR A 143 5.79 -2.29 14.55
CA TYR A 143 5.32 -3.60 15.02
C TYR A 143 4.27 -3.48 16.13
N SER A 144 4.49 -2.56 17.08
CA SER A 144 3.55 -2.32 18.19
C SER A 144 2.21 -1.79 17.68
N PHE A 145 2.25 -0.82 16.76
CA PHE A 145 1.06 -0.33 16.05
C PHE A 145 0.36 -1.48 15.30
N TYR A 146 1.07 -2.20 14.45
CA TYR A 146 0.53 -3.29 13.62
C TYR A 146 -0.09 -4.40 14.46
N LYS A 147 0.58 -4.84 15.52
CA LYS A 147 0.06 -5.87 16.44
C LYS A 147 -1.24 -5.41 17.10
N SER A 148 -1.32 -4.15 17.54
CA SER A 148 -2.53 -3.58 18.13
C SER A 148 -3.66 -3.39 17.11
N SER A 149 -3.31 -3.16 15.84
CA SER A 149 -4.25 -2.92 14.75
C SER A 149 -4.70 -4.18 14.01
N THR A 150 -4.13 -5.35 14.29
CA THR A 150 -4.47 -6.61 13.58
C THR A 150 -4.85 -7.77 14.47
N ALA A 151 -4.95 -7.56 15.79
CA ALA A 151 -5.08 -8.61 16.80
C ALA A 151 -6.18 -9.66 16.55
N ASN A 152 -7.16 -9.41 15.66
CA ASN A 152 -8.18 -10.40 15.29
C ASN A 152 -8.59 -10.41 13.79
N PHE A 153 -8.00 -9.60 12.90
CA PHE A 153 -8.71 -9.29 11.65
C PHE A 153 -8.07 -9.67 10.31
N TYR A 154 -6.76 -9.56 10.08
CA TYR A 154 -6.16 -10.07 8.83
C TYR A 154 -4.69 -10.44 9.03
N ARG A 155 -4.37 -11.72 8.81
CA ARG A 155 -2.98 -12.20 8.77
C ARG A 155 -2.35 -11.95 7.40
N HIS A 156 -3.10 -11.48 6.42
CA HIS A 156 -2.65 -11.44 5.03
C HIS A 156 -2.20 -10.03 4.65
N ALA A 157 -1.10 -9.94 3.91
CA ALA A 157 -0.67 -8.73 3.20
C ALA A 157 -0.30 -9.10 1.77
N LEU A 158 -0.12 -8.10 0.90
CA LEU A 158 0.42 -8.30 -0.44
C LEU A 158 1.88 -7.84 -0.45
N LEU A 159 2.79 -8.72 -0.84
CA LEU A 159 4.15 -8.38 -1.23
C LEU A 159 4.15 -8.09 -2.74
N ILE A 160 4.61 -6.89 -3.10
CA ILE A 160 4.51 -6.37 -4.46
C ILE A 160 5.89 -5.89 -4.90
N GLU A 161 6.31 -6.30 -6.08
CA GLU A 161 7.58 -5.91 -6.69
C GLU A 161 7.48 -5.85 -8.21
N SER A 162 8.37 -5.09 -8.84
CA SER A 162 8.58 -5.21 -10.29
C SER A 162 9.21 -6.57 -10.61
N VAL A 163 8.79 -7.17 -11.72
CA VAL A 163 9.42 -8.38 -12.29
C VAL A 163 10.77 -8.01 -12.89
#